data_AF-A0A1F8XGR9-F1
#
_entry.id   AF-A0A1F8XGR9-F1
#
_cell.length_a   1.000
_cell.length_b   1.000
_cell.length_c   1.000
_cell.angle_alpha   90.00
_cell.angle_beta   90.00
_cell.angle_gamma   90.00
#
_symmetry.space_group_name_H-M   'P 1'
#
loop_
_entity.id
_entity.type
_entity.pdbx_description
1 polymer ?
#
loop_
_entity_poly.entity_id
_entity_poly.type
_entity_poly.pdbx_seq_one_letter_code
_entity_poly.pdbx_strand_id
1 'polypeptide(L)'
;MGQDVYRAAVEQLTAELEDLLRQATKKKEAINVLYESMGEETPYKDVGSEAAGARTLRPDQYYGKPFASVAQEFLNMRKRACTSEEITKGLEQGGFDFTWKEGDRNRVVAVSLAKNTAVFHRLPNGTFGLLEWYPEAQRKKAEATKKGSRPVITPEEVVPDAEPQTDP
;
A
#
# COMPACT_ATOMS: atom_id res chain seq x y z
N MET A 1 20.42 -41.53 -7.48
CA MET A 1 21.02 -41.20 -8.79
C MET A 1 20.06 -40.50 -9.76
N GLY A 2 18.74 -40.72 -9.73
CA GLY A 2 17.83 -40.02 -10.65
C GLY A 2 17.57 -38.55 -10.31
N GLN A 3 17.42 -38.20 -9.02
CA GLN A 3 17.06 -36.84 -8.61
C GLN A 3 18.18 -35.80 -8.79
N ASP A 4 19.44 -36.23 -8.68
CA ASP A 4 20.59 -35.34 -8.83
C ASP A 4 20.77 -34.85 -10.29
N VAL A 5 20.44 -35.70 -11.26
CA VAL A 5 20.46 -35.36 -12.69
C VAL A 5 19.37 -34.34 -13.04
N TYR A 6 18.17 -34.51 -12.48
CA TYR A 6 17.08 -33.54 -12.69
C TYR A 6 17.38 -32.20 -12.01
N ARG A 7 18.00 -32.19 -10.83
CA ARG A 7 18.42 -30.93 -10.17
C ARG A 7 19.45 -30.19 -11.02
N ALA A 8 20.47 -30.87 -11.53
CA ALA A 8 21.48 -30.27 -12.40
C ALA A 8 20.87 -29.70 -13.70
N ALA A 9 19.92 -30.40 -14.31
CA ALA A 9 19.21 -29.92 -15.49
C ALA A 9 18.36 -28.67 -15.19
N VAL A 10 17.69 -28.62 -14.03
CA VAL A 10 16.92 -27.45 -13.60
C VAL A 10 17.82 -26.25 -13.33
N GLU A 11 18.98 -26.46 -12.68
CA GLU A 11 19.96 -25.39 -12.45
C GLU A 11 20.48 -24.81 -13.77
N GLN A 12 20.78 -25.67 -14.75
CA GLN A 12 21.21 -25.24 -16.08
C GLN A 12 20.14 -24.44 -16.81
N LEU A 13 18.89 -24.92 -16.81
CA LEU A 13 17.76 -24.21 -17.43
C LEU A 13 17.45 -22.89 -16.73
N THR A 14 17.65 -22.82 -15.41
CA THR A 14 17.46 -21.58 -14.65
C THR A 14 18.54 -20.57 -15.01
N ALA A 15 19.79 -20.99 -15.14
CA ALA A 15 20.89 -20.13 -15.58
C ALA A 15 20.69 -19.60 -17.01
N GLU A 16 20.21 -20.46 -17.93
CA GLU A 16 19.87 -20.05 -19.29
C GLU A 16 18.71 -19.06 -19.32
N LEU A 17 17.68 -19.29 -18.51
CA LEU A 17 16.55 -18.37 -18.36
C LEU A 17 17.02 -17.00 -17.84
N GLU A 18 17.89 -16.96 -16.84
CA GLU A 18 18.45 -15.70 -16.33
C GLU A 18 19.23 -14.94 -17.41
N ASP A 19 20.02 -15.62 -18.24
CA ASP A 19 20.76 -14.98 -19.31
C ASP A 19 19.81 -14.41 -20.38
N LEU A 20 18.79 -15.18 -20.78
CA LEU A 20 17.76 -14.72 -21.72
C LEU A 20 16.99 -13.51 -21.18
N LEU A 21 16.67 -13.49 -19.89
CA LEU A 21 16.03 -12.35 -19.25
C LEU A 21 16.95 -11.11 -19.26
N ARG A 22 18.24 -11.25 -18.95
CA ARG A 22 19.21 -10.14 -19.04
C ARG A 22 19.31 -9.60 -20.47
N GLN A 23 19.36 -10.47 -21.46
CA GLN A 23 19.40 -10.07 -22.86
C GLN A 23 18.11 -9.34 -23.27
N ALA A 24 16.94 -9.83 -22.82
CA ALA A 24 15.67 -9.18 -23.07
C ALA A 24 15.61 -7.78 -22.46
N THR A 25 16.11 -7.61 -21.22
CA THR A 25 16.19 -6.30 -20.57
C THR A 25 17.06 -5.32 -21.36
N LYS A 26 18.28 -5.72 -21.74
CA LYS A 26 19.18 -4.88 -22.55
C LYS A 26 18.55 -4.46 -23.89
N LYS A 27 17.85 -5.37 -24.56
CA LYS A 27 17.17 -5.07 -25.82
C LYS A 27 16.05 -4.06 -25.64
N LYS A 28 15.23 -4.23 -24.60
CA LYS A 28 14.15 -3.29 -24.27
C LYS A 28 14.70 -1.91 -23.88
N GLU A 29 15.79 -1.83 -23.11
CA GLU A 29 16.48 -0.58 -22.80
C GLU A 29 16.97 0.12 -24.09
N ALA A 30 17.62 -0.62 -24.98
CA ALA A 30 18.07 -0.07 -26.26
C ALA A 30 16.90 0.44 -27.11
N ILE A 31 15.77 -0.27 -27.13
CA ILE A 31 14.57 0.19 -27.82
C ILE A 31 14.06 1.50 -27.20
N ASN A 32 14.00 1.60 -25.87
CA ASN A 32 13.58 2.84 -25.21
C ASN A 32 14.48 4.02 -25.56
N VAL A 33 15.81 3.83 -25.56
CA VAL A 33 16.76 4.88 -25.97
C VAL A 33 16.49 5.36 -27.41
N LEU A 34 16.17 4.44 -28.31
CA LEU A 34 15.82 4.79 -29.70
C LEU A 34 14.51 5.59 -29.75
N TYR A 35 13.48 5.19 -29.01
CA TYR A 35 12.22 5.95 -28.94
C TYR A 35 12.41 7.35 -28.35
N GLU A 36 13.21 7.50 -27.28
CA GLU A 36 13.55 8.80 -26.71
C GLU A 36 14.29 9.68 -27.72
N SER A 37 15.21 9.10 -28.50
CA SER A 37 15.94 9.84 -29.55
C SER A 37 15.02 10.31 -30.68
N MET A 38 13.90 9.63 -30.91
CA MET A 38 12.87 9.99 -31.88
C MET A 38 11.80 10.94 -31.28
N GLY A 39 11.90 11.28 -30.00
CA GLY A 39 10.89 12.11 -29.31
C GLY A 39 9.56 11.39 -29.08
N GLU A 40 9.54 10.07 -29.19
CA GLU A 40 8.35 9.23 -29.01
C GLU A 40 8.30 8.66 -27.58
N GLU A 41 7.10 8.26 -27.13
CA GLU A 41 6.91 7.68 -25.81
C GLU A 41 7.52 6.26 -25.75
N THR A 42 8.29 5.96 -24.70
CA THR A 42 8.98 4.68 -24.56
C THR A 42 7.99 3.52 -24.33
N PRO A 43 8.02 2.48 -25.17
CA PRO A 43 7.04 1.39 -25.11
C PRO A 43 7.28 0.42 -23.95
N TYR A 44 8.52 0.30 -23.46
CA TYR A 44 8.86 -0.63 -22.37
C TYR A 44 9.13 0.09 -21.06
N LYS A 45 8.09 0.50 -20.34
CA LYS A 45 8.22 1.15 -19.01
C LYS A 45 8.76 0.22 -17.92
N ASP A 46 8.76 -1.09 -18.17
CA ASP A 46 9.15 -2.11 -17.19
C ASP A 46 10.67 -2.23 -16.99
N VAL A 47 11.49 -1.87 -18.00
CA VAL A 47 12.97 -2.01 -17.98
C VAL A 47 13.70 -0.87 -17.29
N GLY A 48 13.20 -0.57 -16.11
CA GLY A 48 13.63 0.48 -15.20
C GLY A 48 12.75 0.44 -13.96
N SER A 49 11.53 -0.12 -14.12
CA SER A 49 10.63 -0.40 -13.01
C SER A 49 11.08 -1.56 -12.12
N GLU A 50 11.87 -2.52 -12.59
CA GLU A 50 12.43 -3.57 -11.71
C GLU A 50 13.51 -3.00 -10.77
N ALA A 51 14.23 -1.95 -11.19
CA ALA A 51 15.07 -1.14 -10.29
C ALA A 51 14.25 -0.09 -9.51
N ALA A 52 13.10 0.36 -10.03
CA ALA A 52 12.19 1.25 -9.30
C ALA A 52 11.39 0.53 -8.18
N GLY A 53 11.49 -0.81 -8.08
CA GLY A 53 11.04 -1.56 -6.90
C GLY A 53 11.90 -1.32 -5.66
N ALA A 54 13.09 -0.73 -5.83
CA ALA A 54 13.96 -0.25 -4.78
C ALA A 54 14.34 1.20 -5.08
N ARG A 55 13.41 2.16 -4.91
CA ARG A 55 13.85 3.47 -4.40
C ARG A 55 14.57 3.11 -3.11
N THR A 56 15.91 3.13 -3.14
CA THR A 56 16.76 2.81 -2.00
C THR A 56 16.27 3.67 -0.85
N LEU A 57 15.52 3.04 0.05
CA LEU A 57 14.94 3.70 1.20
C LEU A 57 16.12 4.31 1.93
N ARG A 58 16.08 5.63 2.05
CA ARG A 58 17.09 6.34 2.80
C ARG A 58 16.98 5.84 4.25
N PRO A 59 18.08 5.42 4.88
CA PRO A 59 18.05 4.84 6.22
C PRO A 59 17.58 5.85 7.30
N ASP A 60 17.41 7.12 6.95
CA ASP A 60 16.91 8.21 7.77
C ASP A 60 15.52 8.72 7.36
N GLN A 61 14.88 8.12 6.35
CA GLN A 61 13.64 8.65 5.74
C GLN A 61 12.44 8.67 6.70
N TYR A 62 12.43 7.75 7.66
CA TYR A 62 11.29 7.49 8.53
C TYR A 62 11.52 7.80 10.01
N TYR A 63 12.69 8.35 10.34
CA TYR A 63 13.01 8.72 11.71
C TYR A 63 12.10 9.85 12.21
N GLY A 64 11.51 9.70 13.40
CA GLY A 64 10.66 10.71 14.06
C GLY A 64 9.27 10.92 13.45
N LYS A 65 8.88 10.19 12.40
CA LYS A 65 7.55 10.27 11.80
C LYS A 65 6.55 9.33 12.48
N PRO A 66 5.24 9.64 12.50
CA PRO A 66 4.22 8.73 13.03
C PRO A 66 4.02 7.53 12.12
N PHE A 67 3.87 6.33 12.72
CA PHE A 67 3.74 5.05 12.01
C PHE A 67 2.74 5.06 10.84
N ALA A 68 1.55 5.66 11.03
CA ALA A 68 0.52 5.69 10.00
C ALA A 68 0.96 6.44 8.73
N SER A 69 1.64 7.58 8.88
CA SER A 69 2.18 8.34 7.75
C SER A 69 3.28 7.58 7.04
N VAL A 70 4.16 6.92 7.80
CA VAL A 70 5.27 6.15 7.24
C VAL A 70 4.74 4.93 6.47
N ALA A 71 3.81 4.18 7.03
CA ALA A 71 3.20 3.04 6.37
C ALA A 71 2.44 3.44 5.09
N GLN A 72 1.77 4.61 5.11
CA GLN A 72 1.14 5.17 3.92
C GLN A 72 2.18 5.57 2.86
N GLU A 73 3.26 6.25 3.24
CA GLU A 73 4.36 6.63 2.35
C GLU A 73 5.01 5.40 1.71
N PHE A 74 5.24 4.34 2.50
CA PHE A 74 5.78 3.08 2.03
C PHE A 74 4.86 2.37 1.03
N LEU A 75 3.56 2.26 1.34
CA LEU A 75 2.59 1.64 0.42
C LEU A 75 2.42 2.48 -0.87
N ASN A 76 2.39 3.81 -0.75
CA ASN A 76 2.29 4.71 -1.90
C ASN A 76 3.53 4.63 -2.80
N MET A 77 4.71 4.47 -2.20
CA MET A 77 5.95 4.26 -2.93
C MET A 77 5.93 2.95 -3.74
N ARG A 78 5.40 1.88 -3.13
CA ARG A 78 5.38 0.54 -3.73
C ARG A 78 4.22 0.31 -4.71
N LYS A 79 3.16 1.15 -4.64
CA LYS A 79 1.93 1.09 -5.46
C LYS A 79 1.30 -0.32 -5.56
N ARG A 80 1.50 -1.16 -4.55
CA ARG A 80 1.02 -2.55 -4.50
C ARG A 80 0.59 -2.92 -3.08
N ALA A 81 -0.33 -3.88 -2.97
CA ALA A 81 -0.70 -4.43 -1.66
C ALA A 81 0.47 -5.26 -1.10
N CYS A 82 0.74 -5.14 0.20
CA CYS A 82 1.87 -5.82 0.86
C CYS A 82 1.41 -6.55 2.12
N THR A 83 2.15 -7.58 2.50
CA THR A 83 1.94 -8.25 3.79
C THR A 83 2.46 -7.36 4.93
N SER A 84 1.99 -7.62 6.16
CA SER A 84 2.51 -6.90 7.33
C SER A 84 4.01 -7.13 7.52
N GLU A 85 4.52 -8.31 7.20
CA GLU A 85 5.95 -8.63 7.28
C GLU A 85 6.78 -7.82 6.28
N GLU A 86 6.31 -7.69 5.04
CA GLU A 86 6.97 -6.86 4.02
C GLU A 86 7.01 -5.39 4.44
N ILE A 87 5.92 -4.89 5.05
CA ILE A 87 5.85 -3.51 5.54
C ILE A 87 6.83 -3.32 6.69
N THR A 88 6.87 -4.24 7.67
CA THR A 88 7.84 -4.17 8.78
C THR A 88 9.28 -4.10 8.26
N LYS A 89 9.66 -5.00 7.35
CA LYS A 89 11.02 -5.01 6.77
C LYS A 89 11.34 -3.71 6.03
N GLY A 90 10.38 -3.16 5.30
CA GLY A 90 10.54 -1.87 4.61
C GLY A 90 10.71 -0.68 5.56
N LEU A 91 9.97 -0.70 6.67
CA LEU A 91 10.10 0.32 7.72
C LEU A 91 11.44 0.22 8.46
N GLU A 92 11.92 -0.99 8.74
CA GLU A 92 13.25 -1.23 9.32
C GLU A 92 14.36 -0.72 8.40
N GLN A 93 14.26 -0.97 7.09
CA GLN A 93 15.22 -0.47 6.09
C GLN A 93 15.23 1.06 5.98
N GLY A 94 14.09 1.72 6.17
CA GLY A 94 13.99 3.18 6.18
C GLY A 94 14.30 3.84 7.53
N GLY A 95 14.80 3.06 8.50
CA GLY A 95 15.22 3.53 9.83
C GLY A 95 14.09 4.02 10.72
N PHE A 96 12.91 3.42 10.60
CA PHE A 96 11.82 3.68 11.53
C PHE A 96 12.19 3.19 12.94
N ASP A 97 12.01 4.05 13.94
CA ASP A 97 12.26 3.70 15.34
C ASP A 97 11.11 2.87 15.91
N PHE A 98 11.32 1.56 16.01
CA PHE A 98 10.35 0.66 16.61
C PHE A 98 10.47 0.69 18.14
N THR A 99 9.46 1.27 18.78
CA THR A 99 9.29 1.21 20.24
C THR A 99 8.90 -0.19 20.75
N TRP A 100 8.68 -1.14 19.85
CA TRP A 100 8.23 -2.50 20.15
C TRP A 100 9.34 -3.55 20.01
N LYS A 101 9.22 -4.63 20.79
CA LYS A 101 10.10 -5.79 20.72
C LYS A 101 10.00 -6.47 19.35
N GLU A 102 11.14 -6.92 18.83
CA GLU A 102 11.28 -7.50 17.49
C GLU A 102 10.26 -8.62 17.18
N GLY A 103 10.04 -9.54 18.13
CA GLY A 103 9.06 -10.61 17.99
C GLY A 103 7.59 -10.17 17.89
N ASP A 104 7.26 -8.98 18.40
CA ASP A 104 5.89 -8.44 18.38
C ASP A 104 5.68 -7.41 17.25
N ARG A 105 6.74 -6.91 16.61
CA ARG A 105 6.66 -5.85 15.58
C ARG A 105 5.64 -6.18 14.50
N ASN A 106 5.72 -7.36 13.90
CA ASN A 106 4.82 -7.78 12.83
C ASN A 106 3.35 -7.79 13.27
N ARG A 107 3.08 -8.26 14.49
CA ARG A 107 1.72 -8.31 15.05
C ARG A 107 1.21 -6.91 15.33
N VAL A 108 2.03 -6.04 15.93
CA VAL A 108 1.63 -4.66 16.25
C VAL A 108 1.44 -3.82 14.99
N VAL A 109 2.28 -4.01 13.97
CA VAL A 109 2.13 -3.41 12.63
C VAL A 109 0.80 -3.83 12.01
N ALA A 110 0.51 -5.14 11.96
CA ALA A 110 -0.76 -5.64 11.41
C ALA A 110 -1.99 -5.10 12.15
N VAL A 111 -1.93 -5.06 13.49
CA VAL A 111 -3.01 -4.49 14.32
C VAL A 111 -3.17 -2.99 14.05
N SER A 112 -2.08 -2.25 13.95
CA SER A 112 -2.10 -0.80 13.72
C SER A 112 -2.68 -0.45 12.34
N LEU A 113 -2.30 -1.19 11.30
CA LEU A 113 -2.88 -1.07 9.96
C LEU A 113 -4.37 -1.43 9.95
N ALA A 114 -4.75 -2.51 10.64
CA ALA A 114 -6.14 -2.94 10.74
C ALA A 114 -7.01 -1.97 11.54
N LYS A 115 -6.47 -1.25 12.52
CA LYS A 115 -7.20 -0.22 13.28
C LYS A 115 -7.42 1.04 12.44
N ASN A 116 -6.45 1.43 11.61
CA ASN A 116 -6.56 2.62 10.77
C ASN A 116 -7.22 2.30 9.41
N THR A 117 -8.47 1.82 9.47
CA THR A 117 -9.24 1.48 8.26
C THR A 117 -9.65 2.70 7.42
N ALA A 118 -9.45 3.93 7.93
CA ALA A 118 -9.75 5.15 7.20
C ALA A 118 -8.79 5.35 6.01
N VAL A 119 -7.53 4.98 6.19
CA VAL A 119 -6.47 5.11 5.17
C VAL A 119 -6.14 3.76 4.54
N PHE A 120 -6.15 2.69 5.34
CA PHE A 120 -5.75 1.36 4.89
C PHE A 120 -6.94 0.45 4.64
N HIS A 121 -6.82 -0.39 3.62
CA HIS A 121 -7.77 -1.46 3.32
C HIS A 121 -7.07 -2.81 3.47
N ARG A 122 -7.69 -3.71 4.26
CA ARG A 122 -7.23 -5.09 4.40
C ARG A 122 -7.94 -5.95 3.36
N LEU A 123 -7.15 -6.58 2.51
CA LEU A 123 -7.65 -7.50 1.48
C LEU A 123 -7.92 -8.89 2.11
N PRO A 124 -8.81 -9.70 1.51
CA PRO A 124 -9.16 -11.03 2.00
C PRO A 124 -7.97 -12.01 1.96
N ASN A 125 -6.94 -11.74 1.15
CA ASN A 125 -5.70 -12.50 1.10
C ASN A 125 -4.73 -12.18 2.27
N GLY A 126 -5.11 -11.32 3.22
CA GLY A 126 -4.27 -10.92 4.34
C GLY A 126 -3.24 -9.84 4.03
N THR A 127 -3.29 -9.22 2.84
CA THR A 127 -2.45 -8.07 2.48
C THR A 127 -3.13 -6.75 2.82
N PHE A 128 -2.32 -5.69 2.92
CA PHE A 128 -2.75 -4.33 3.20
C PHE A 128 -2.43 -3.44 2.00
N GLY A 129 -3.40 -2.64 1.60
CA GLY A 129 -3.24 -1.61 0.58
C GLY A 129 -3.85 -0.29 1.01
N LEU A 130 -3.71 0.74 0.18
CA LEU A 130 -4.35 2.03 0.42
C LEU A 130 -5.80 1.98 -0.03
N LEU A 131 -6.70 2.56 0.77
CA LEU A 131 -8.12 2.64 0.43
C LEU A 131 -8.35 3.45 -0.87
N GLU A 132 -7.46 4.41 -1.15
CA GLU A 132 -7.45 5.21 -2.39
C GLU A 132 -7.39 4.36 -3.67
N TRP A 133 -6.73 3.19 -3.63
CA TRP A 133 -6.63 2.30 -4.79
C TRP A 133 -7.92 1.53 -5.08
N TYR A 134 -8.86 1.50 -4.13
CA TYR A 134 -10.05 0.68 -4.17
C TYR A 134 -11.31 1.56 -4.09
N PRO A 135 -11.74 2.19 -5.21
CA PRO A 135 -12.91 3.07 -5.22
C PRO A 135 -14.20 2.35 -4.80
N GLU A 136 -14.34 1.06 -5.12
CA GLU A 136 -15.47 0.23 -4.69
C GLU A 136 -15.49 -0.01 -3.17
N ALA A 137 -14.31 -0.14 -2.55
CA ALA A 137 -14.20 -0.27 -1.09
C ALA A 137 -14.51 1.05 -0.37
N GLN A 138 -14.11 2.18 -0.97
CA GLN A 138 -14.49 3.52 -0.48
C GLN A 138 -16.00 3.72 -0.51
N ARG A 139 -16.64 3.36 -1.63
CA ARG A 139 -18.10 3.44 -1.80
C ARG A 139 -18.84 2.62 -0.75
N LYS A 140 -18.47 1.34 -0.58
CA LYS A 140 -19.08 0.46 0.44
C LYS A 140 -18.93 1.00 1.85
N LYS A 141 -17.79 1.63 2.18
CA LYS A 141 -17.60 2.29 3.48
C LYS A 141 -18.50 3.51 3.66
N ALA A 142 -18.58 4.37 2.65
CA ALA A 142 -19.47 5.53 2.68
C ALA A 142 -20.94 5.12 2.85
N GLU A 143 -21.36 4.03 2.20
CA GLU A 143 -22.70 3.46 2.34
C GLU A 143 -22.93 2.84 3.73
N ALA A 144 -21.93 2.15 4.30
CA ALA A 144 -22.00 1.61 5.66
C ALA A 144 -22.12 2.71 6.72
N THR A 145 -21.40 3.83 6.56
CA THR A 145 -21.52 5.00 7.44
C THR A 145 -22.89 5.67 7.33
N LYS A 146 -23.47 5.74 6.12
CA LYS A 146 -24.85 6.24 5.92
C LYS A 146 -25.91 5.33 6.55
N LYS A 147 -25.73 4.01 6.51
CA LYS A 147 -26.67 3.02 7.08
C LYS A 147 -26.60 2.91 8.62
N GLY A 148 -25.53 3.42 9.23
CA GLY A 148 -25.33 3.45 10.69
C GLY A 148 -25.82 4.72 11.38
N SER A 149 -26.21 5.77 10.65
CA SER A 149 -26.89 6.93 11.24
C SER A 149 -28.35 6.57 11.47
N ARG A 150 -28.66 6.09 12.68
CA ARG A 150 -30.03 6.21 13.23
C ARG A 150 -30.45 7.68 13.06
N PRO A 151 -31.65 7.98 12.55
CA PRO A 151 -32.16 9.33 12.60
C PRO A 151 -32.22 9.73 14.07
N VAL A 152 -31.49 10.78 14.43
CA VAL A 152 -31.74 11.52 15.67
C VAL A 152 -33.18 11.98 15.56
N ILE A 153 -34.06 11.34 16.32
CA ILE A 153 -35.40 11.84 16.58
C ILE A 153 -35.18 13.17 17.28
N THR A 154 -35.36 14.27 16.54
CA THR A 154 -35.56 15.60 17.11
C THR A 154 -36.82 15.54 17.97
N PRO A 155 -36.75 15.83 19.28
CA PRO A 155 -37.94 16.05 20.07
C PRO A 155 -38.59 17.35 19.57
N GLU A 156 -39.71 17.20 18.88
CA GLU A 156 -40.62 18.27 18.51
C GLU A 156 -41.31 18.80 19.78
N GLU A 157 -41.39 20.12 19.86
CA GLU A 157 -42.26 20.94 20.72
C GLU A 157 -42.18 20.79 22.25
N VAL A 158 -41.32 21.60 22.86
CA VAL A 158 -41.72 22.34 24.06
C VAL A 158 -42.01 23.78 23.61
N VAL A 159 -43.29 24.05 23.32
CA VAL A 159 -43.80 25.42 23.27
C VAL A 159 -43.76 25.99 24.70
N PRO A 160 -43.00 27.07 24.96
CA PRO A 160 -43.14 27.80 26.20
C PRO A 160 -44.41 28.65 26.12
N ASP A 161 -45.41 28.27 26.91
CA ASP A 161 -46.56 29.10 27.24
C ASP A 161 -46.05 30.39 27.90
N ALA A 162 -46.18 31.50 27.19
CA ALA A 162 -45.87 32.84 27.66
C ALA A 162 -47.11 33.72 27.44
N GLU A 163 -48.02 33.72 28.39
CA GLU A 163 -48.79 34.92 28.73
C GLU A 163 -47.85 35.94 29.41
N PRO A 164 -48.06 37.28 29.37
CA PRO A 164 -49.37 37.95 29.32
C PRO A 164 -49.48 39.26 28.50
N GLN A 165 -50.75 39.65 28.27
CA GLN A 165 -51.30 41.02 28.16
C GLN A 165 -50.74 42.04 27.16
N THR A 166 -51.62 42.54 26.28
CA THR A 166 -52.10 43.95 26.26
C THR A 166 -53.11 44.13 25.12
N ASP A 167 -54.28 44.72 25.38
CA ASP A 167 -54.85 45.85 24.63
C ASP A 167 -56.18 46.34 25.28
N PRO A 168 -56.73 47.53 24.93
CA PRO A 168 -56.81 48.71 25.79
C PRO A 168 -58.19 49.01 26.41
#